data_AF-A0AAJ1P3C2-F1
#
_entry.id   AF-A0AAJ1P3C2-F1
#
_cell.length_a   1.000
_cell.length_b   1.000
_cell.length_c   1.000
_cell.angle_alpha   90.00
_cell.angle_beta   90.00
_cell.angle_gamma   90.00
#
_symmetry.space_group_name_H-M   'P 1'
#
loop_
_entity.id
_entity.type
_entity.pdbx_description
1 polymer ?
#
loop_
_entity_poly.entity_id
_entity_poly.type
_entity_poly.pdbx_seq_one_letter_code
_entity_poly.pdbx_strand_id
1 'polypeptide(L)' 'MVHYSTVIPLSPNSKNVKVVARECTGLAWEWWRTIINEQNVKVTNEIKVSIGGTTLYPTANSSH' A
#
# COMPACT_ATOMS: atom_id res chain seq x y z
N MET A 1 2.20 -18.10 8.02
CA MET A 1 2.84 -17.21 7.04
C MET A 1 1.76 -16.73 6.09
N VAL A 2 1.19 -15.54 6.31
CA VAL A 2 0.14 -14.99 5.43
C VAL A 2 0.82 -14.12 4.38
N HIS A 3 0.70 -14.50 3.12
CA HIS A 3 1.26 -13.76 1.99
C HIS A 3 0.15 -13.56 0.98
N TYR A 4 0.00 -12.32 0.56
CA TYR A 4 -0.90 -11.94 -0.52
C TYR A 4 -0.08 -11.14 -1.54
N SER A 5 -0.21 -11.49 -2.81
CA SER A 5 0.43 -10.78 -3.91
C SER A 5 -0.57 -10.68 -5.05
N THR A 6 -0.64 -9.50 -5.64
CA THR A 6 -1.53 -9.22 -6.77
C THR A 6 -0.91 -8.15 -7.66
N VAL A 7 -1.33 -8.12 -8.92
CA VAL A 7 -0.91 -7.13 -9.91
C VAL A 7 -2.14 -6.40 -10.40
N ILE A 8 -2.09 -5.07 -10.34
CA ILE A 8 -3.15 -4.19 -10.82
C ILE A 8 -2.64 -3.53 -12.11
N PRO A 9 -3.11 -3.95 -13.30
CA PRO A 9 -2.69 -3.33 -14.55
C PRO A 9 -3.24 -1.91 -14.63
N LEU A 10 -2.38 -0.95 -14.94
CA LEU A 10 -2.73 0.45 -15.16
C LEU A 10 -2.56 0.80 -16.64
N SER A 11 -3.49 1.59 -17.17
CA SER A 11 -3.36 2.11 -18.53
C SER A 11 -2.20 3.13 -18.62
N PRO A 12 -1.54 3.29 -19.79
CA PRO A 12 -0.45 4.26 -19.95
C PRO A 12 -0.86 5.72 -19.69
N ASN A 13 -2.14 6.03 -19.87
CA ASN A 13 -2.71 7.37 -19.66
C ASN A 13 -3.21 7.59 -18.23
N SER A 14 -2.93 6.67 -17.30
CA SER A 14 -3.35 6.81 -15.90
C SER A 14 -2.66 8.03 -15.27
N LYS A 15 -3.44 8.88 -14.61
CA LYS A 15 -2.96 10.08 -13.91
C LYS A 15 -3.55 10.08 -12.50
N ASN A 16 -2.87 10.75 -11.57
CA ASN A 16 -3.32 10.85 -10.18
C ASN A 16 -3.50 9.48 -9.50
N VAL A 17 -2.54 8.57 -9.72
CA VAL A 17 -2.54 7.26 -9.08
C VAL A 17 -2.28 7.43 -7.59
N LYS A 18 -3.15 6.83 -6.76
CA LYS A 18 -3.08 6.87 -5.30
C LYS A 18 -3.03 5.44 -4.76
N VAL A 19 -2.02 5.16 -3.93
CA VAL A 19 -1.86 3.87 -3.26
C VAL A 19 -2.10 4.06 -1.77
N VAL A 20 -3.11 3.38 -1.25
CA VAL A 20 -3.44 3.38 0.18
C VAL A 20 -3.49 1.96 0.67
N ALA A 21 -2.77 1.68 1.76
CA ALA A 21 -2.92 0.44 2.51
C ALA A 21 -3.13 0.74 3.98
N ARG A 22 -4.05 0.01 4.58
CA ARG A 22 -4.46 0.16 5.97
C ARG A 22 -4.45 -1.20 6.63
N GLU A 23 -4.05 -1.23 7.89
CA GLU A 23 -4.08 -2.41 8.73
C GLU A 23 -5.28 -2.36 9.68
N CYS A 24 -5.99 -3.48 9.80
CA CYS A 24 -6.98 -3.69 10.85
C CYS A 24 -6.28 -3.99 12.18
N THR A 25 -6.10 -2.97 13.02
CA THR A 25 -5.43 -3.14 14.32
C THR A 25 -6.32 -3.84 15.36
N GLY A 26 -7.63 -3.95 15.10
CA GLY A 26 -8.61 -4.51 16.03
C GLY A 26 -8.89 -3.64 17.26
N LEU A 27 -8.27 -2.46 17.39
CA LEU A 27 -8.49 -1.52 18.49
C LEU A 27 -9.76 -0.71 18.26
N ALA A 28 -10.65 -0.67 19.27
CA ALA A 28 -11.96 -0.01 19.22
C ALA A 28 -11.92 1.45 18.71
N TRP A 29 -10.81 2.16 18.98
CA TRP A 29 -10.63 3.58 18.69
C TRP A 29 -9.78 3.87 17.44
N GLU A 30 -9.12 2.87 16.85
CA GLU A 30 -8.26 3.01 15.66
C GLU A 30 -8.40 1.78 14.75
N TRP A 31 -9.63 1.41 14.39
CA TRP A 31 -9.93 0.21 13.59
C TRP A 31 -9.17 0.11 12.27
N TRP A 32 -8.70 1.23 11.70
CA TRP A 32 -7.88 1.27 10.51
C TRP A 32 -6.69 2.20 10.70
N ARG A 33 -5.49 1.63 10.81
CA ARG A 33 -4.24 2.41 10.80
C ARG A 33 -3.71 2.48 9.38
N THR A 34 -3.45 3.68 8.86
CA THR A 34 -2.87 3.83 7.52
C THR A 34 -1.37 3.54 7.56
N ILE A 35 -0.94 2.56 6.76
CA ILE A 35 0.46 2.12 6.69
C ILE A 35 1.18 2.78 5.52
N ILE A 36 0.48 2.97 4.40
CA ILE A 36 0.96 3.74 3.26
C ILE A 36 -0.16 4.62 2.71
N ASN A 37 0.18 5.85 2.34
CA ASN A 37 -0.71 6.81 1.69
C ASN A 37 0.10 7.64 0.70
N GLU A 38 0.49 6.99 -0.39
CA GLU A 38 1.19 7.68 -1.47
C GLU A 38 0.18 8.32 -2.41
N GLN A 39 0.38 9.60 -2.65
CA GLN A 39 -0.44 10.40 -3.52
C GLN A 39 0.36 10.79 -4.75
N ASN A 40 -0.32 10.82 -5.89
CA ASN A 40 0.27 11.23 -7.16
C ASN A 40 1.53 10.43 -7.53
N VAL A 41 1.43 9.09 -7.39
CA VAL A 41 2.51 8.17 -7.78
C VAL A 41 2.72 8.28 -9.28
N LYS A 42 3.98 8.47 -9.69
CA LYS A 42 4.36 8.51 -11.11
C LYS A 42 4.07 7.14 -11.71
N VAL A 43 3.39 7.12 -12.84
CA VAL A 43 3.16 5.89 -13.60
C VAL A 43 4.47 5.54 -14.30
N THR A 44 5.24 4.65 -13.67
CA THR A 44 6.44 4.02 -14.25
C THR A 44 6.11 2.63 -14.77
N ASN A 45 7.09 1.92 -15.33
CA ASN A 45 6.87 0.56 -15.84
C ASN A 45 6.39 -0.41 -14.76
N GLU A 46 6.79 -0.20 -13.51
CA GLU A 46 6.44 -1.07 -12.40
C GLU A 46 6.44 -0.29 -11.08
N ILE A 47 5.31 -0.32 -10.37
CA ILE A 47 5.18 0.26 -9.03
C ILE A 47 5.12 -0.90 -8.04
N LYS A 48 6.20 -1.12 -7.28
CA LYS A 48 6.25 -2.14 -6.23
C LYS A 48 5.86 -1.55 -4.90
N VAL A 49 4.81 -2.11 -4.31
CA VAL A 49 4.35 -1.75 -2.97
C VAL A 49 4.43 -3.00 -2.12
N SER A 50 5.32 -2.99 -1.13
CA SER A 50 5.51 -4.09 -0.19
C SER A 50 5.09 -3.64 1.20
N ILE A 51 4.24 -4.43 1.85
CA ILE A 51 3.76 -4.18 3.21
C ILE A 51 4.10 -5.41 4.05
N GLY A 52 4.58 -5.18 5.26
CA GLY A 52 4.97 -6.25 6.18
C GLY A 52 5.08 -5.75 7.62
N GLY A 53 5.93 -6.40 8.39
CA GLY A 53 6.13 -6.10 9.81
C GLY A 53 5.10 -6.80 10.69
N THR A 54 4.80 -6.17 11.82
CA THR A 54 3.83 -6.65 12.81
C THR A 54 2.81 -5.56 13.10
N THR A 55 1.68 -5.89 13.72
CA THR A 55 0.66 -4.89 14.06
C THR A 55 1.18 -3.73 14.92
N LEU A 56 2.15 -3.99 15.79
CA LEU A 56 2.80 -2.94 16.59
C LEU A 56 3.79 -2.12 15.74
N TYR A 57 4.51 -2.78 14.84
CA TYR A 57 5.56 -2.20 14.00
C TYR A 57 5.35 -2.56 12.52
N PRO A 58 4.37 -1.93 11.86
CA PRO A 58 4.11 -2.19 10.46
C PRO A 58 5.22 -1.56 9.61
N THR A 59 5.56 -2.20 8.50
CA THR A 59 6.52 -1.69 7.52
C THR A 59 5.86 -1.56 6.17
N ALA A 60 6.18 -0.48 5.46
CA ALA A 60 5.81 -0.32 4.06
C ALA A 60 7.00 0.24 3.28
N ASN A 61 7.19 -0.29 2.09
CA ASN A 61 8.20 0.18 1.15
C ASN A 61 7.55 0.33 -0.22
N SER A 62 7.73 1.50 -0.82
CA SER A 62 7.36 1.79 -2.19
C SER A 62 8.62 1.96 -3.04
N SER A 63 8.61 1.40 -4.24
CA SER A 63 9.67 1.57 -5.23
C SER A 63 9.03 1.71 -6.60
N HIS A 64 9.46 2.72 -7.36
CA HIS A 64 8.86 3.13 -8.63
C HIS A 64 9.93 3.45 -9.67
#